data_AF-A0A2W0A0T8-F1
#
_entry.id   AF-A0A2W0A0T8-F1
#
_cell.length_a   1.000
_cell.length_b   1.000
_cell.length_c   1.000
_cell.angle_alpha   90.00
_cell.angle_beta   90.00
_cell.angle_gamma   90.00
#
_symmetry.space_group_name_H-M   'P 1'
#
loop_
_entity.id
_entity.type
_entity.pdbx_description
1 polymer ?
#
loop_
_entity_poly.entity_id
_entity_poly.type
_entity_poly.pdbx_seq_one_letter_code
_entity_poly.pdbx_strand_id
1 'polypeptide(L)'
;MISVSISRARYFGPFNDTLGLTNVPTAHSIDGSSTLAFGLQKGVPVVARSLPPRSQGGCLNIGIPLSRLAHADPTGRNAGWVFYAHYGYDQVLARDVRREGGGRQKGDVAAGTLQYKLNKFVSFVVEESLYRTRALPLTSTGNFPLFEGRPMREWKDFRSEIGPIFTF
;
A
#
# COMPACT_ATOMS: atom_id res chain seq x y z
N MET A 1 -21.28 -9.28 4.75
CA MET A 1 -21.28 -8.27 3.67
C MET A 1 -19.90 -8.34 3.02
N ILE A 2 -19.84 -8.48 1.70
CA ILE A 2 -18.57 -8.49 0.95
C ILE A 2 -18.52 -7.20 0.16
N SER A 3 -17.44 -6.45 0.29
CA SER A 3 -17.19 -5.24 -0.48
C SER A 3 -15.82 -5.33 -1.15
N VAL A 4 -15.80 -5.05 -2.44
CA VAL A 4 -14.59 -5.01 -3.26
C VAL A 4 -14.49 -3.63 -3.86
N SER A 5 -13.33 -2.99 -3.69
CA SER A 5 -13.05 -1.70 -4.30
C SER A 5 -11.74 -1.78 -5.07
N ILE A 6 -11.79 -1.39 -6.33
CA ILE A 6 -10.60 -1.26 -7.18
C ILE A 6 -10.24 0.22 -7.22
N SER A 7 -8.97 0.54 -6.99
CA SER A 7 -8.50 1.93 -7.00
C SER A 7 -7.14 2.06 -7.68
N ARG A 8 -6.81 3.28 -8.11
CA ARG A 8 -5.43 3.58 -8.52
C ARG A 8 -4.57 3.74 -7.26
N ALA A 9 -3.33 3.26 -7.29
CA ALA A 9 -2.42 3.45 -6.17
C ALA A 9 -2.24 4.96 -5.94
N ARG A 10 -2.51 5.41 -4.72
CA ARG A 10 -2.57 6.83 -4.36
C ARG A 10 -1.24 7.36 -3.79
N TYR A 11 -0.25 6.49 -3.65
CA TYR A 11 1.01 6.77 -2.94
C TYR A 11 2.22 7.07 -3.85
N PHE A 12 2.00 7.35 -5.13
CA PHE A 12 3.09 7.63 -6.09
C PHE A 12 2.81 8.94 -6.84
N GLY A 13 3.78 9.85 -6.79
CA GLY A 13 3.76 11.12 -7.50
C GLY A 13 4.19 10.98 -8.96
N PRO A 14 3.99 12.00 -9.80
CA PRO A 14 4.49 12.00 -11.16
C PRO A 14 6.03 12.09 -11.20
N PHE A 15 6.62 11.68 -12.32
CA PHE A 15 8.07 11.75 -12.55
C PHE A 15 8.45 12.36 -13.89
N ASN A 16 9.68 12.87 -13.96
CA ASN A 16 10.27 13.35 -15.18
C ASN A 16 10.79 12.18 -16.02
N ASP A 17 10.17 11.92 -17.17
CA ASP A 17 10.63 10.89 -18.10
C ASP A 17 11.81 11.42 -18.92
N THR A 18 13.02 11.08 -18.49
CA THR A 18 14.29 11.48 -19.11
C THR A 18 14.81 10.46 -20.12
N LEU A 19 14.05 9.38 -20.36
CA LEU A 19 14.47 8.31 -21.26
C LEU A 19 14.69 8.83 -22.68
N GLY A 20 15.90 8.61 -23.21
CA GLY A 20 16.29 9.06 -24.55
C GLY A 20 16.73 10.52 -24.62
N LEU A 21 16.79 11.22 -23.48
CA LEU A 21 17.46 12.51 -23.36
C LEU A 21 18.94 12.31 -23.02
N THR A 22 19.79 13.13 -23.62
CA THR A 22 21.21 13.25 -23.23
C THR A 22 21.44 14.58 -22.51
N ASN A 23 22.51 14.67 -21.71
CA ASN A 23 22.87 15.86 -20.92
C ASN A 23 21.66 16.40 -20.14
N VAL A 24 21.26 15.70 -19.09
CA VAL A 24 20.00 15.97 -18.37
C VAL A 24 20.24 16.83 -17.12
N PRO A 25 20.21 18.18 -17.19
CA PRO A 25 20.23 19.01 -16.00
C PRO A 25 18.85 19.04 -15.34
N THR A 26 18.84 19.37 -14.05
CA THR A 26 17.63 19.59 -13.27
C THR A 26 17.60 21.00 -12.69
N ALA A 27 16.41 21.61 -12.60
CA ALA A 27 16.20 22.88 -11.93
C ALA A 27 14.88 22.88 -11.15
N HIS A 28 14.77 23.74 -10.14
CA HIS A 28 13.51 23.92 -9.41
C HIS A 28 12.45 24.58 -10.30
N SER A 29 11.18 24.23 -10.10
CA SER A 29 10.06 24.99 -10.66
C SER A 29 10.00 26.39 -10.05
N ILE A 30 9.35 27.33 -10.75
CA ILE A 30 9.27 28.74 -10.36
C ILE A 30 8.62 28.93 -8.97
N ASP A 31 7.68 28.05 -8.61
CA ASP A 31 7.01 28.00 -7.32
C ASP A 31 7.75 27.13 -6.28
N GLY A 32 8.89 26.53 -6.65
CA GLY A 32 9.68 25.63 -5.80
C GLY A 32 9.01 24.29 -5.46
N SER A 33 7.84 24.00 -6.03
CA SER A 33 7.04 22.82 -5.67
C SER A 33 7.56 21.50 -6.28
N SER A 34 8.40 21.59 -7.32
CA SER A 34 8.91 20.43 -8.04
C SER A 34 10.32 20.65 -8.60
N THR A 35 11.00 19.56 -8.95
CA THR A 35 12.24 19.60 -9.73
C THR A 35 11.89 19.22 -11.16
N LEU A 36 12.19 20.10 -12.12
CA LEU A 36 12.07 19.86 -13.55
C LEU A 36 13.38 19.28 -14.08
N ALA A 37 13.29 18.36 -15.04
CA ALA A 37 14.45 17.87 -15.78
C ALA A 37 14.37 18.36 -17.24
N PHE A 38 15.53 18.67 -17.81
CA PHE A 38 15.69 19.09 -19.20
C PHE A 38 16.67 18.15 -19.88
N GLY A 39 16.80 18.19 -21.20
CA GLY A 39 17.86 17.48 -21.89
C GLY A 39 17.81 17.67 -23.39
N LEU A 40 18.68 16.97 -24.10
CA LEU A 40 18.75 16.99 -25.55
C LEU A 40 18.10 15.74 -26.13
N GLN A 41 17.09 15.91 -26.99
CA GLN A 41 16.53 14.84 -27.81
C GLN A 41 17.07 15.01 -29.23
N LYS A 42 17.97 14.12 -29.65
CA LYS A 42 18.66 14.22 -30.95
C LYS A 42 19.29 15.61 -31.20
N GLY A 43 19.88 16.20 -30.15
CA GLY A 43 20.51 17.52 -30.19
C GLY A 43 19.56 18.71 -30.00
N VAL A 44 18.24 18.49 -29.95
CA VAL A 44 17.25 19.55 -29.70
C VAL A 44 16.95 19.64 -28.20
N PRO A 45 17.05 20.82 -27.58
CA PRO A 45 16.69 20.98 -26.18
C PRO A 45 15.19 20.78 -25.97
N VAL A 46 14.85 19.91 -25.01
CA VAL A 46 13.47 19.61 -24.63
C VAL A 46 13.35 19.53 -23.11
N VAL A 47 12.15 19.83 -22.61
CA VAL A 47 11.80 19.60 -21.20
C VAL A 47 11.37 18.15 -21.06
N ALA A 48 11.90 17.44 -20.05
CA ALA A 48 11.46 16.09 -19.74
C ALA A 48 9.98 16.13 -19.35
N ARG A 49 9.21 15.20 -19.93
CA ARG A 49 7.77 15.17 -19.69
C ARG A 49 7.49 14.65 -18.29
N SER A 50 6.65 15.35 -17.54
CA SER A 50 6.09 14.83 -16.30
C SER A 50 5.01 13.80 -16.65
N LEU A 51 5.20 12.55 -16.23
CA LEU A 51 4.26 11.46 -16.46
C LEU A 51 3.74 10.92 -15.13
N PRO A 52 2.44 10.64 -15.01
CA PRO A 52 1.93 9.91 -13.86
C PRO A 52 2.42 8.45 -13.92
N PRO A 53 2.86 7.87 -12.80
CA PRO A 53 3.22 6.46 -12.73
C PRO A 53 2.00 5.61 -13.00
N ARG A 54 2.16 4.55 -13.81
CA ARG A 54 1.05 3.64 -14.07
C ARG A 54 0.90 2.71 -12.88
N SER A 55 -0.18 2.94 -12.14
CA SER A 55 -0.43 2.27 -10.88
C SER A 55 -1.77 1.53 -10.86
N GLN A 56 -1.84 0.51 -10.02
CA GLN A 56 -3.06 -0.24 -9.77
C GLN A 56 -3.09 -0.71 -8.32
N GLY A 57 -4.28 -0.84 -7.79
CA GLY A 57 -4.50 -1.32 -6.44
C GLY A 57 -5.95 -1.67 -6.22
N GLY A 58 -6.23 -2.13 -5.02
CA GLY A 58 -7.58 -2.46 -4.62
C GLY A 58 -7.60 -2.96 -3.20
N CYS A 59 -8.79 -3.02 -2.65
CA CYS A 59 -9.04 -3.63 -1.37
C CYS A 59 -10.27 -4.55 -1.41
N LEU A 60 -10.20 -5.55 -0.57
CA LEU A 60 -11.24 -6.53 -0.30
C LEU A 60 -11.57 -6.44 1.18
N ASN A 61 -12.86 -6.27 1.47
CA ASN A 61 -13.40 -6.29 2.82
C ASN A 61 -14.46 -7.37 2.91
N ILE A 62 -14.28 -8.30 3.84
CA ILE A 62 -15.21 -9.40 4.08
C ILE A 62 -15.65 -9.34 5.54
N GLY A 63 -16.96 -9.37 5.77
CA GLY A 63 -17.56 -9.60 7.08
C GLY A 63 -18.41 -10.86 7.09
N ILE A 64 -18.03 -11.82 7.94
CA ILE A 64 -18.63 -13.15 8.07
C ILE A 64 -19.28 -13.29 9.45
N PRO A 65 -20.62 -13.41 9.54
CA PRO A 65 -21.29 -13.66 10.81
C PRO A 65 -21.16 -15.15 11.19
N LEU A 66 -20.03 -15.52 11.79
CA LEU A 66 -19.68 -16.91 12.11
C LEU A 66 -20.77 -17.62 12.92
N SER A 67 -21.37 -16.94 13.92
CA SER A 67 -22.45 -17.53 14.71
C SER A 67 -23.66 -17.93 13.85
N ARG A 68 -23.98 -17.20 12.78
CA ARG A 68 -25.10 -17.57 11.89
C ARG A 68 -24.74 -18.75 11.00
N LEU A 69 -23.51 -18.79 10.48
CA LEU A 69 -23.04 -19.91 9.66
C LEU A 69 -22.94 -21.22 10.46
N ALA A 70 -22.56 -21.12 11.73
CA ALA A 70 -22.45 -22.26 12.64
C ALA A 70 -23.78 -22.62 13.33
N HIS A 71 -24.91 -22.01 12.94
CA HIS A 71 -26.23 -22.24 13.55
C HIS A 71 -26.24 -22.07 15.08
N ALA A 72 -25.49 -21.08 15.58
CA ALA A 72 -25.48 -20.79 17.01
C ALA A 72 -26.86 -20.34 17.48
N ASP A 73 -27.28 -20.86 18.63
CA ASP A 73 -28.51 -20.46 19.30
C ASP A 73 -28.40 -18.97 19.68
N PRO A 74 -29.30 -18.09 19.20
CA PRO A 74 -29.26 -16.67 19.51
C PRO A 74 -29.45 -16.35 21.00
N THR A 75 -29.97 -17.30 21.79
CA THR A 75 -30.07 -17.20 23.26
C THR A 75 -28.87 -17.80 23.99
N GLY A 76 -28.02 -18.54 23.26
CA GLY A 76 -26.83 -19.22 23.78
C GLY A 76 -25.57 -18.35 23.81
N ARG A 77 -24.60 -18.74 24.64
CA ARG A 77 -23.30 -18.05 24.77
C ARG A 77 -22.39 -18.15 23.53
N ASN A 78 -22.75 -19.01 22.59
CA ASN A 78 -22.08 -19.22 21.30
C ASN A 78 -22.55 -18.23 20.21
N ALA A 79 -23.56 -17.41 20.49
CA ALA A 79 -23.93 -16.29 19.63
C ALA A 79 -22.99 -15.09 19.85
N GLY A 80 -22.75 -14.31 18.78
CA GLY A 80 -22.00 -13.05 18.83
C GLY A 80 -20.64 -13.05 18.15
N TRP A 81 -20.23 -14.15 17.51
CA TRP A 81 -18.98 -14.23 16.75
C TRP A 81 -19.14 -13.65 15.35
N VAL A 82 -18.26 -12.72 15.03
CA VAL A 82 -18.12 -12.13 13.69
C VAL A 82 -16.65 -12.08 13.33
N PHE A 83 -16.33 -12.51 12.12
CA PHE A 83 -14.98 -12.39 11.57
C PHE A 83 -14.95 -11.36 10.46
N TYR A 84 -13.97 -10.48 10.51
CA TYR A 84 -13.67 -9.51 9.46
C TYR A 84 -12.31 -9.82 8.85
N ALA A 85 -12.22 -9.76 7.54
CA ALA A 85 -10.95 -9.82 6.82
C ALA A 85 -10.81 -8.61 5.89
N HIS A 86 -9.64 -8.01 5.92
CA HIS A 86 -9.23 -6.94 5.04
C HIS A 86 -7.98 -7.37 4.27
N TYR A 87 -8.00 -7.17 2.96
CA TYR A 87 -6.78 -7.24 2.14
C TYR A 87 -6.72 -6.03 1.24
N GLY A 88 -5.67 -5.24 1.35
CA GLY A 88 -5.37 -4.11 0.48
C GLY A 88 -4.06 -4.35 -0.24
N TYR A 89 -4.00 -3.97 -1.52
CA TYR A 89 -2.74 -3.94 -2.25
C TYR A 89 -2.65 -2.70 -3.11
N ASP A 90 -1.43 -2.22 -3.31
CA ASP A 90 -1.12 -1.13 -4.22
C ASP A 90 0.22 -1.41 -4.92
N GLN A 91 0.31 -1.12 -6.20
CA GLN A 91 1.54 -1.31 -6.95
C GLN A 91 1.68 -0.32 -8.11
N VAL A 92 2.92 -0.02 -8.45
CA VAL A 92 3.30 0.67 -9.68
C VAL A 92 3.99 -0.30 -10.63
N LEU A 93 3.82 -0.08 -11.93
CA LEU A 93 4.54 -0.79 -12.95
C LEU A 93 6.05 -0.65 -12.73
N ALA A 94 6.74 -1.80 -12.63
CA ALA A 94 8.17 -1.85 -12.33
C ALA A 94 9.03 -1.01 -13.28
N ARG A 95 8.62 -0.89 -14.55
CA ARG A 95 9.30 -0.05 -15.54
C ARG A 95 9.29 1.45 -15.18
N ASP A 96 8.22 1.94 -14.58
CA ASP A 96 8.09 3.36 -14.23
C ASP A 96 8.90 3.65 -12.96
N VAL A 97 8.84 2.76 -11.97
CA VAL A 97 9.70 2.84 -10.78
C VAL A 97 11.19 2.83 -11.15
N ARG A 98 11.61 1.99 -12.12
CA ARG A 98 13.00 2.00 -12.61
C ARG A 98 13.36 3.30 -13.34
N ARG A 99 12.41 3.93 -14.05
CA ARG A 99 12.64 5.23 -14.69
C ARG A 99 12.82 6.35 -13.67
N GLU A 100 12.15 6.26 -12.53
CA GLU A 100 12.31 7.19 -11.40
C GLU A 100 13.59 7.00 -10.60
N GLY A 101 14.30 5.88 -10.76
CA GLY A 101 15.52 5.61 -10.01
C GLY A 101 15.45 4.38 -9.10
N GLY A 102 14.37 3.60 -9.15
CA GLY A 102 14.17 2.42 -8.31
C GLY A 102 13.43 2.73 -7.01
N GLY A 103 13.49 1.84 -6.02
CA GLY A 103 12.83 2.03 -4.72
C GLY A 103 11.49 1.33 -4.59
N ARG A 104 10.59 1.88 -3.76
CA ARG A 104 9.31 1.24 -3.42
C ARG A 104 8.48 0.97 -4.68
N GLN A 105 7.96 -0.24 -4.83
CA GLN A 105 7.17 -0.64 -5.99
C GLN A 105 5.77 -1.14 -5.62
N LYS A 106 5.66 -1.90 -4.54
CA LYS A 106 4.41 -2.56 -4.13
C LYS A 106 4.25 -2.52 -2.62
N GLY A 107 3.06 -2.19 -2.16
CA GLY A 107 2.60 -2.38 -0.79
C GLY A 107 1.43 -3.36 -0.75
N ASP A 108 1.33 -4.09 0.34
CA ASP A 108 0.10 -4.80 0.68
C ASP A 108 -0.11 -4.88 2.19
N VAL A 109 -1.38 -4.85 2.59
CA VAL A 109 -1.84 -5.01 3.96
C VAL A 109 -2.85 -6.15 4.00
N ALA A 110 -2.70 -7.04 4.97
CA ALA A 110 -3.69 -8.04 5.30
C ALA A 110 -4.05 -7.87 6.78
N ALA A 111 -5.32 -7.86 7.12
CA ALA A 111 -5.77 -7.85 8.50
C ALA A 111 -6.94 -8.81 8.69
N GLY A 112 -6.94 -9.53 9.80
CA GLY A 112 -8.02 -10.41 10.22
C GLY A 112 -8.43 -10.04 11.63
N THR A 113 -9.71 -9.76 11.82
CA THR A 113 -10.28 -9.32 13.09
C THR A 113 -11.38 -10.29 13.50
N LEU A 114 -11.19 -10.98 14.62
CA LEU A 114 -12.20 -11.83 15.23
C LEU A 114 -12.85 -11.07 16.39
N GLN A 115 -14.15 -10.84 16.27
CA GLN A 115 -14.95 -10.16 17.28
C GLN A 115 -15.89 -11.14 17.96
N TYR A 116 -15.95 -11.07 19.28
CA TYR A 116 -16.96 -11.75 20.11
C TYR A 116 -17.79 -10.72 20.88
N LYS A 117 -19.10 -10.71 20.64
CA LYS A 117 -20.03 -9.85 21.37
C LYS A 117 -20.57 -10.58 22.60
N LEU A 118 -20.16 -10.15 23.79
CA LEU A 118 -20.65 -10.72 25.05
C LEU A 118 -22.07 -10.23 25.38
N ASN A 119 -22.33 -8.94 25.23
CA ASN A 119 -23.65 -8.34 25.44
C ASN A 119 -23.80 -7.03 24.63
N LYS A 120 -24.86 -6.24 24.88
CA LYS A 120 -25.08 -4.96 24.17
C LYS A 120 -23.96 -3.93 24.40
N PHE A 121 -23.30 -4.00 25.55
CA PHE A 121 -22.35 -3.00 26.03
C PHE A 121 -20.88 -3.43 25.88
N VAL A 122 -20.59 -4.73 25.77
CA VAL A 122 -19.23 -5.26 25.79
C VAL A 122 -19.02 -6.23 24.63
N SER A 123 -17.94 -5.99 23.88
CA SER A 123 -17.38 -6.91 22.90
C SER A 123 -15.88 -7.09 23.13
N PHE A 124 -15.32 -8.22 22.69
CA PHE A 124 -13.89 -8.45 22.63
C PHE A 124 -13.46 -8.57 21.18
N VAL A 125 -12.26 -8.09 20.89
CA VAL A 125 -11.66 -8.16 19.56
C VAL A 125 -10.24 -8.68 19.68
N VAL A 126 -9.88 -9.58 18.77
CA VAL A 126 -8.51 -9.95 18.46
C VAL A 126 -8.27 -9.60 17.00
N GLU A 127 -7.19 -8.89 16.71
CA GLU A 127 -6.77 -8.54 15.37
C GLU A 127 -5.33 -9.01 15.12
N GLU A 128 -5.12 -9.59 13.95
CA GLU A 128 -3.80 -9.88 13.40
C GLU A 128 -3.67 -9.12 12.08
N SER A 129 -2.60 -8.34 11.94
CA SER A 129 -2.33 -7.59 10.72
C SER A 129 -0.88 -7.77 10.24
N LEU A 130 -0.73 -7.82 8.92
CA LEU A 130 0.52 -7.88 8.20
C LEU A 130 0.60 -6.67 7.28
N TYR A 131 1.62 -5.85 7.47
CA TYR A 131 2.00 -4.78 6.56
C TYR A 131 3.23 -5.23 5.79
N ARG A 132 3.25 -5.05 4.48
CA ARG A 132 4.38 -5.43 3.64
C ARG A 132 4.65 -4.39 2.57
N THR A 133 5.93 -4.08 2.40
CA THR A 133 6.41 -3.21 1.32
C THR A 133 7.54 -3.90 0.57
N ARG A 134 7.54 -3.80 -0.76
CA ARG A 134 8.57 -4.34 -1.64
C ARG A 134 9.17 -3.25 -2.51
N ALA A 135 10.47 -3.36 -2.72
CA ALA A 135 11.25 -2.43 -3.52
C ALA A 135 11.94 -3.12 -4.70
N LEU A 136 12.25 -2.30 -5.70
CA LEU A 136 13.22 -2.60 -6.74
C LEU A 136 14.59 -2.01 -6.35
N PRO A 137 15.69 -2.58 -6.87
CA PRO A 137 17.00 -1.97 -6.71
C PRO A 137 17.01 -0.53 -7.23
N LEU A 138 17.76 0.32 -6.53
CA LEU A 138 18.05 1.68 -6.97
C LEU A 138 18.91 1.63 -8.22
N THR A 139 18.58 2.43 -9.24
CA THR A 139 19.34 2.42 -10.50
C THR A 139 20.72 3.06 -10.36
N SER A 140 20.90 3.95 -9.38
CA SER A 140 22.17 4.63 -9.11
C SER A 140 23.23 3.71 -8.49
N THR A 141 22.82 2.74 -7.67
CA THR A 141 23.74 1.88 -6.91
C THR A 141 23.61 0.39 -7.25
N GLY A 142 22.53 -0.02 -7.89
CA GLY A 142 22.19 -1.44 -8.07
C GLY A 142 21.74 -2.14 -6.78
N ASN A 143 21.70 -1.42 -5.65
CA ASN A 143 21.36 -1.96 -4.33
C ASN A 143 19.89 -1.71 -3.98
N PHE A 144 19.34 -2.52 -3.08
CA PHE A 144 18.02 -2.25 -2.51
C PHE A 144 18.05 -1.06 -1.53
N PRO A 145 16.92 -0.35 -1.33
CA PRO A 145 16.79 0.64 -0.26
C PRO A 145 17.24 0.08 1.09
N LEU A 146 17.89 0.92 1.88
CA LEU A 146 18.34 0.53 3.20
C LEU A 146 17.17 0.52 4.19
N PHE A 147 17.08 -0.56 4.95
CA PHE A 147 16.25 -0.65 6.15
C PHE A 147 17.18 -1.05 7.30
N GLU A 148 17.21 -0.26 8.37
CA GLU A 148 18.16 -0.43 9.49
C GLU A 148 19.62 -0.57 9.02
N GLY A 149 19.99 0.19 7.99
CA GLY A 149 21.34 0.19 7.41
C GLY A 149 21.66 -0.99 6.49
N ARG A 150 20.74 -1.93 6.27
CA ARG A 150 20.95 -3.09 5.40
C ARG A 150 20.10 -2.98 4.12
N PRO A 151 20.64 -3.29 2.93
CA PRO A 151 19.84 -3.34 1.70
C PRO A 151 18.75 -4.40 1.81
N MET A 152 17.48 -4.00 1.76
CA MET A 152 16.34 -4.90 1.91
C MET A 152 15.37 -4.76 0.75
N ARG A 153 15.07 -5.89 0.10
CA ARG A 153 14.06 -5.95 -0.96
C ARG A 153 12.65 -5.80 -0.41
N GLU A 154 12.41 -6.31 0.79
CA GLU A 154 11.09 -6.44 1.40
C GLU A 154 11.16 -6.09 2.87
N TRP A 155 10.21 -5.28 3.32
CA TRP A 155 9.94 -5.00 4.74
C TRP A 155 8.58 -5.58 5.10
N LYS A 156 8.47 -6.14 6.31
CA LYS A 156 7.25 -6.67 6.88
C LYS A 156 7.11 -6.24 8.33
N ASP A 157 5.88 -5.95 8.73
CA ASP A 157 5.48 -5.77 10.13
C ASP A 157 4.27 -6.65 10.41
N PHE A 158 4.34 -7.42 11.49
CA PHE A 158 3.23 -8.22 12.00
C PHE A 158 2.78 -7.60 13.32
N ARG A 159 1.49 -7.31 13.42
CA ARG A 159 0.90 -6.69 14.60
C ARG A 159 -0.30 -7.50 15.09
N SER A 160 -0.23 -7.82 16.37
CA SER A 160 -1.30 -8.49 17.11
C SER A 160 -1.90 -7.49 18.10
N GLU A 161 -3.22 -7.32 18.05
CA GLU A 161 -3.96 -6.44 18.95
C GLU A 161 -5.11 -7.21 19.60
N ILE A 162 -5.32 -7.01 20.90
CA ILE A 162 -6.43 -7.58 21.64
C ILE A 162 -7.01 -6.54 22.59
N GLY A 163 -8.33 -6.45 22.66
CA GLY A 163 -8.95 -5.52 23.60
C GLY A 163 -10.46 -5.66 23.72
N PRO A 164 -11.02 -5.16 24.84
CA PRO A 164 -12.45 -4.97 24.97
C PRO A 164 -12.88 -3.68 24.25
N ILE A 165 -14.09 -3.70 23.68
CA ILE A 165 -14.81 -2.55 23.16
C ILE A 165 -16.05 -2.35 24.03
N PHE A 166 -16.15 -1.16 24.63
CA PHE A 166 -17.32 -0.74 25.40
C PHE A 166 -18.20 0.16 24.53
N THR A 167 -19.51 -0.10 24.53
CA THR A 167 -20.52 0.70 23.84
C THR A 167 -21.55 1.17 24.85
N PHE A 168 -21.83 2.47 24.91
CA PHE A 168 -22.78 3.10 25.83
C PHE A 168 -23.93 3.77 25.06
#